data_AF-A0A0P0M1X4-F1
#
_entry.id   AF-A0A0P0M1X4-F1
#
_cell.length_a   1.000
_cell.length_b   1.000
_cell.length_c   1.000
_cell.angle_alpha   90.00
_cell.angle_beta   90.00
_cell.angle_gamma   90.00
#
_symmetry.space_group_name_H-M   'P 1'
#
loop_
_entity.id
_entity.type
_entity.pdbx_description
1 polymer ?
#
loop_
_entity_poly.entity_id
_entity_poly.type
_entity_poly.pdbx_seq_one_letter_code
_entity_poly.pdbx_strand_id
1 'polypeptide(L)'
;MYIQEEWTYYFPVSEQAGLVWYGYIYDGLNRTGALFNCFLVPKKENVMNIEDVKQIPIADYLHSLGYSPVKQQGNGLWYKSPLREECEASFKVNTDRNLWYDFGAGKGGNIIALAKELYCSDSLPYLLNRIAEQTLHVRPVSFSFPQRRTEPSFQHLEVRDLTHPALLRYLQGRGINIELAKRECKELHFTNNGRPFFAIGFPNMAGGYEVRNSFFKGCIAPKDITHIRQQGEPREKCLVFEGFMDYLSFLTLRMKNCPTMPDLDRQDYVILNSTVNVPKAIDVLYPYERIHCMLDNDETGYKATQAIALEYSYHVRDFSDNYRGYSDLNDYLCGKKQEQKNSTSQVQDIKQETGQRAAPRQKRGRGI
;
A
#
# COMPACT_ATOMS: atom_id res chain seq x y z
N MET A 1 25.47 45.19 -51.23
CA MET A 1 25.82 44.60 -49.93
C MET A 1 24.85 45.20 -48.93
N TYR A 2 23.76 44.49 -48.65
CA TYR A 2 22.79 44.88 -47.63
C TYR A 2 22.84 43.77 -46.58
N ILE A 3 23.22 44.15 -45.38
CA ILE A 3 23.26 43.29 -44.22
C ILE A 3 21.80 43.07 -43.83
N GLN A 4 21.32 41.84 -43.95
CA GLN A 4 20.01 41.45 -43.45
C GLN A 4 20.24 40.95 -42.02
N GLU A 5 20.03 41.83 -41.05
CA GLU A 5 19.97 41.41 -39.64
C GLU A 5 18.59 40.79 -39.39
N GLU A 6 18.54 39.49 -39.15
CA GLU A 6 17.34 38.81 -38.68
C GLU A 6 17.20 39.03 -37.17
N TRP A 7 16.17 39.77 -36.76
CA TRP A 7 15.80 39.91 -35.35
C TRP A 7 14.55 39.07 -35.07
N THR A 8 14.67 38.06 -34.21
CA THR A 8 13.53 37.24 -33.76
C THR A 8 12.97 37.83 -32.46
N TYR A 9 11.72 38.27 -32.49
CA TYR A 9 11.02 38.77 -31.30
C TYR A 9 9.95 37.77 -30.84
N TYR A 10 9.85 37.54 -29.53
CA TYR A 10 8.89 36.62 -28.92
C TYR A 10 7.83 37.41 -28.16
N PHE A 11 6.56 37.19 -28.46
CA PHE A 11 5.45 37.74 -27.69
C PHE A 11 4.43 36.64 -27.40
N PRO A 12 4.10 36.33 -26.13
CA PRO A 12 3.01 35.42 -25.81
C PRO A 12 1.66 36.12 -25.99
N VAL A 13 0.73 35.52 -26.74
CA VAL A 13 -0.67 35.97 -26.81
C VAL A 13 -1.58 34.90 -26.21
N SER A 14 -2.30 35.31 -25.17
CA SER A 14 -3.39 34.67 -24.41
C SER A 14 -3.77 33.22 -24.73
N GLU A 15 -3.69 32.36 -23.70
CA GLU A 15 -4.22 31.01 -23.61
C GLU A 15 -5.73 30.95 -23.88
N GLN A 16 -6.11 30.60 -25.11
CA GLN A 16 -7.38 29.93 -25.38
C GLN A 16 -7.17 29.06 -26.63
N ALA A 17 -7.29 27.74 -26.46
CA ALA A 17 -7.24 26.69 -27.49
C ALA A 17 -5.89 26.14 -27.97
N GLY A 18 -4.84 26.10 -27.14
CA GLY A 18 -3.67 25.23 -27.40
C GLY A 18 -2.88 25.53 -28.67
N LEU A 19 -2.96 26.76 -29.17
CA LEU A 19 -2.28 27.24 -30.37
C LEU A 19 -1.30 28.34 -29.97
N VAL A 20 -0.01 28.15 -30.28
CA VAL A 20 1.02 29.19 -30.18
C VAL A 20 1.13 29.87 -31.54
N TRP A 21 1.00 31.19 -31.58
CA TRP A 21 1.08 31.98 -32.81
C TRP A 21 2.47 32.60 -32.94
N TYR A 22 3.10 32.44 -34.10
CA TYR A 22 4.41 33.05 -34.41
C TYR A 22 4.23 34.09 -35.52
N GLY A 23 4.86 35.26 -35.37
CA GLY A 23 4.91 36.30 -36.40
C GLY A 23 6.35 36.64 -36.75
N TYR A 24 6.63 36.85 -38.03
CA TYR A 24 7.90 37.38 -38.53
C TYR A 24 7.68 38.81 -39.02
N ILE A 25 8.56 39.73 -38.64
CA ILE A 25 8.58 41.09 -39.20
C ILE A 25 9.77 41.15 -40.17
N TYR A 26 9.50 41.43 -41.44
CA TYR A 26 10.53 41.70 -42.43
C TYR A 26 10.62 43.21 -42.64
N ASP A 27 11.77 43.81 -42.30
CA ASP A 27 12.04 45.21 -42.66
C ASP A 27 12.75 45.24 -44.02
N GLY A 28 11.99 45.58 -45.07
CA GLY A 28 12.50 45.79 -46.42
C GLY A 28 11.84 47.01 -47.07
N LEU A 29 12.62 48.07 -47.32
CA LEU A 29 12.19 49.24 -48.08
C LEU A 29 12.14 48.93 -49.58
N ASN A 30 10.97 49.03 -50.20
CA ASN A 30 10.85 49.08 -51.67
C ASN A 30 10.61 50.53 -52.15
N ARG A 31 11.16 50.85 -53.34
CA ARG A 31 11.34 52.21 -53.91
C ARG A 31 10.09 53.05 -54.17
N THR A 32 8.91 52.61 -53.80
CA THR A 32 7.65 53.35 -53.94
C THR A 32 6.90 53.21 -52.62
N GLY A 33 7.07 54.19 -51.74
CA GLY A 33 6.53 54.14 -50.38
C GLY A 33 5.02 53.86 -50.36
N ALA A 34 4.64 52.65 -49.96
CA ALA A 34 3.33 52.29 -49.40
C ALA A 34 3.35 50.87 -48.77
N LEU A 35 3.14 50.88 -47.46
CA LEU A 35 2.54 49.92 -46.51
C LEU A 35 3.06 48.47 -46.32
N PHE A 36 3.21 48.17 -45.02
CA PHE A 36 3.50 46.90 -44.35
C PHE A 36 2.45 45.82 -44.65
N ASN A 37 2.91 44.60 -44.91
CA ASN A 37 2.12 43.39 -44.73
C ASN A 37 2.80 42.50 -43.69
N CYS A 38 2.26 42.47 -42.46
CA CYS A 38 2.62 41.46 -41.48
C CYS A 38 2.07 40.12 -41.95
N PHE A 39 2.94 39.21 -42.38
CA PHE A 39 2.54 37.83 -42.65
C PHE A 39 2.66 37.01 -41.36
N LEU A 40 1.52 36.78 -40.70
CA LEU A 40 1.41 35.73 -39.68
C LEU A 40 1.35 34.39 -40.43
N VAL A 41 2.40 33.58 -40.31
CA VAL A 41 2.40 32.20 -40.80
C VAL A 41 2.01 31.30 -39.62
N PRO A 42 0.76 30.81 -39.54
CA PRO A 42 0.39 29.90 -38.46
C PRO A 42 1.12 28.57 -38.62
N LYS A 43 2.03 28.28 -37.68
CA LYS A 43 2.56 26.92 -37.49
C LYS A 43 1.66 26.21 -36.48
N LYS A 44 0.98 25.16 -36.92
CA LYS A 44 0.18 24.30 -36.03
C LYS A 44 1.13 23.35 -35.29
N GLU A 45 1.53 23.70 -34.08
CA GLU A 45 2.11 22.74 -33.15
C GLU A 45 0.96 21.98 -32.46
N ASN A 46 0.91 20.66 -32.63
CA ASN A 46 -0.05 19.82 -31.90
C ASN A 46 0.39 19.74 -30.43
N VAL A 47 -0.02 20.71 -29.61
CA VAL A 47 0.16 20.64 -28.16
C VAL A 47 -0.82 19.58 -27.62
N MET A 48 -0.31 18.40 -27.29
CA MET A 48 -1.11 17.34 -26.69
C MET A 48 -1.60 17.79 -25.30
N ASN A 49 -2.90 17.67 -25.03
CA ASN A 49 -3.47 18.06 -23.74
C ASN A 49 -3.09 17.03 -22.66
N ILE A 50 -2.94 17.50 -21.41
CA ILE A 50 -2.61 16.68 -20.23
C ILE A 50 -3.59 15.51 -20.06
N GLU A 51 -4.87 15.73 -20.37
CA GLU A 51 -5.88 14.68 -20.22
C GLU A 51 -5.72 13.58 -21.26
N ASP A 52 -5.43 13.94 -22.51
CA ASP A 52 -5.16 12.97 -23.58
C ASP A 52 -3.92 12.12 -23.26
N VAL A 53 -2.89 12.75 -22.69
CA VAL A 53 -1.65 12.07 -22.28
C VAL A 53 -1.91 11.00 -21.24
N LYS A 54 -2.74 11.28 -20.22
CA LYS A 54 -3.04 10.32 -19.16
C LYS A 54 -3.80 9.08 -19.65
N GLN A 55 -4.47 9.16 -20.80
CA GLN A 55 -5.16 8.03 -21.42
C GLN A 55 -4.21 7.10 -22.19
N ILE A 56 -2.96 7.52 -22.46
CA ILE A 56 -1.98 6.67 -23.13
C ILE A 56 -1.62 5.50 -22.20
N PRO A 57 -1.83 4.24 -22.63
CA PRO A 57 -1.47 3.09 -21.82
C PRO A 57 0.04 3.06 -21.55
N ILE A 58 0.43 3.03 -20.28
CA ILE A 58 1.85 3.00 -19.88
C ILE A 58 2.54 1.75 -20.44
N ALA A 59 1.82 0.64 -20.56
CA ALA A 59 2.36 -0.59 -21.13
C ALA A 59 2.80 -0.42 -22.59
N ASP A 60 1.95 0.22 -23.41
CA ASP A 60 2.26 0.47 -24.82
C ASP A 60 3.35 1.54 -24.97
N TYR A 61 3.35 2.56 -24.10
CA TYR A 61 4.42 3.57 -24.04
C TYR A 61 5.78 2.97 -23.67
N LEU A 62 5.84 2.10 -22.67
CA LEU A 62 7.08 1.41 -22.32
C LEU A 62 7.56 0.49 -23.45
N HIS A 63 6.63 -0.15 -24.17
CA HIS A 63 6.98 -0.97 -25.31
C HIS A 63 7.57 -0.16 -26.46
N SER A 64 7.03 1.03 -26.77
CA SER A 64 7.61 1.90 -27.79
C SER A 64 9.02 2.37 -27.43
N LEU A 65 9.33 2.47 -26.13
CA LEU A 65 10.68 2.72 -25.60
C LEU A 65 11.58 1.47 -25.57
N GLY A 66 11.08 0.30 -25.99
CA GLY A 66 11.84 -0.95 -26.04
C GLY A 66 11.78 -1.79 -24.76
N TYR A 67 10.99 -1.41 -23.76
CA TYR A 67 10.81 -2.19 -22.54
C TYR A 67 9.71 -3.24 -22.71
N SER A 68 10.02 -4.48 -22.37
CA SER A 68 9.05 -5.59 -22.37
C SER A 68 8.87 -6.14 -20.95
N PRO A 69 7.64 -6.50 -20.55
CA PRO A 69 7.39 -7.06 -19.24
C PRO A 69 8.00 -8.47 -19.12
N VAL A 70 8.54 -8.76 -17.94
CA VAL A 70 9.18 -10.04 -17.58
C VAL A 70 8.14 -11.05 -17.10
N LYS A 71 7.09 -10.57 -16.43
CA LYS A 71 5.99 -11.41 -15.94
C LYS A 71 4.69 -10.62 -15.83
N GLN A 72 3.56 -11.31 -15.89
CA GLN A 72 2.24 -10.77 -15.58
C GLN A 72 1.65 -11.48 -14.36
N GLN A 73 1.07 -10.71 -13.45
CA GLN A 73 0.34 -11.22 -12.30
C GLN A 73 -0.98 -10.46 -12.17
N GLY A 74 -2.09 -11.13 -12.52
CA GLY A 74 -3.39 -10.45 -12.67
C GLY A 74 -3.28 -9.31 -13.67
N ASN A 75 -3.71 -8.11 -13.26
CA ASN A 75 -3.68 -6.89 -14.07
C ASN A 75 -2.38 -6.08 -13.87
N GLY A 76 -1.34 -6.72 -13.30
CA GLY A 76 -0.03 -6.13 -13.07
C GLY A 76 1.03 -6.70 -14.01
N LEU A 77 1.59 -5.85 -14.86
CA LEU A 77 2.77 -6.14 -15.68
C LEU A 77 4.03 -5.75 -14.91
N TRP A 78 5.00 -6.66 -14.83
CA TRP A 78 6.26 -6.43 -14.12
C TRP A 78 7.40 -6.30 -15.11
N TYR A 79 8.23 -5.27 -14.92
CA TYR A 79 9.37 -4.92 -15.74
C TYR A 79 10.64 -4.90 -14.88
N LYS A 80 11.78 -5.05 -15.53
CA LYS A 80 13.00 -4.48 -14.98
C LYS A 80 12.86 -2.96 -14.99
N SER A 81 13.28 -2.29 -13.92
CA SER A 81 13.14 -0.85 -13.80
C SER A 81 13.78 -0.14 -14.99
N PRO A 82 13.04 0.73 -15.70
CA PRO A 82 13.62 1.56 -16.75
C PRO A 82 14.42 2.74 -16.17
N LEU A 83 14.41 2.92 -14.84
CA LEU A 83 15.04 4.04 -14.14
C LEU A 83 16.43 3.70 -13.59
N ARG A 84 16.78 2.40 -13.51
CA ARG A 84 18.02 1.91 -12.92
C ARG A 84 18.35 0.50 -13.38
N GLU A 85 19.61 0.12 -13.30
CA GLU A 85 20.01 -1.26 -13.56
C GLU A 85 19.57 -2.19 -12.41
N GLU A 86 19.02 -3.36 -12.77
CA GLU A 86 18.65 -4.37 -11.79
C GLU A 86 18.68 -5.81 -12.34
N CYS A 87 18.88 -6.76 -11.42
CA CYS A 87 18.82 -8.19 -11.70
C CYS A 87 17.40 -8.74 -11.64
N GLU A 88 16.61 -8.33 -10.64
CA GLU A 88 15.24 -8.79 -10.40
C GLU A 88 14.21 -7.70 -10.72
N ALA A 89 13.11 -8.05 -11.40
CA ALA A 89 12.07 -7.12 -11.82
C ALA A 89 11.29 -6.55 -10.62
N SER A 90 11.36 -5.23 -10.44
CA SER A 90 10.74 -4.50 -9.32
C SER A 90 9.77 -3.39 -9.77
N PHE A 91 9.67 -3.14 -11.07
CA PHE A 91 8.81 -2.10 -11.62
C PHE A 91 7.46 -2.70 -12.04
N LYS A 92 6.35 -2.18 -11.52
CA LYS A 92 5.01 -2.71 -11.76
C LYS A 92 4.13 -1.67 -12.44
N VAL A 93 3.49 -2.05 -13.54
CA VAL A 93 2.43 -1.29 -14.21
C VAL A 93 1.10 -1.97 -13.96
N ASN A 94 0.13 -1.25 -13.42
CA ASN A 94 -1.26 -1.69 -13.30
C ASN A 94 -2.03 -1.24 -14.55
N THR A 95 -2.51 -2.20 -15.34
CA THR A 95 -3.18 -1.93 -16.62
C THR A 95 -4.59 -1.34 -16.47
N ASP A 96 -5.30 -1.64 -15.38
CA ASP A 96 -6.66 -1.12 -15.16
C ASP A 96 -6.63 0.35 -14.73
N ARG A 97 -5.70 0.69 -13.84
CA ARG A 97 -5.57 2.04 -13.29
C ARG A 97 -4.67 2.93 -14.13
N ASN A 98 -3.95 2.35 -15.09
CA ASN A 98 -2.91 3.00 -15.87
C ASN A 98 -1.89 3.76 -15.01
N LEU A 99 -1.39 3.09 -13.96
CA LEU A 99 -0.40 3.63 -13.01
C LEU A 99 0.81 2.71 -12.90
N TRP A 100 1.98 3.30 -12.64
CA TRP A 100 3.21 2.56 -12.39
C TRP A 100 3.73 2.77 -10.97
N TYR A 101 4.50 1.80 -10.47
CA TYR A 101 5.24 1.89 -9.22
C TYR A 101 6.54 1.08 -9.30
N ASP A 102 7.66 1.68 -8.94
CA ASP A 102 8.96 1.02 -8.76
C ASP A 102 9.20 0.77 -7.28
N PHE A 103 9.20 -0.50 -6.88
CA PHE A 103 9.39 -0.90 -5.49
C PHE A 103 10.81 -0.69 -4.97
N GLY A 104 11.82 -0.69 -5.85
CA GLY A 104 13.20 -0.43 -5.43
C GLY A 104 13.54 1.06 -5.33
N ALA A 105 12.87 1.91 -6.11
CA ALA A 105 13.02 3.37 -6.02
C ALA A 105 12.01 4.03 -5.06
N GLY A 106 10.92 3.34 -4.71
CA GLY A 106 9.82 3.90 -3.89
C GLY A 106 9.02 4.98 -4.62
N LYS A 107 9.05 5.00 -5.95
CA LYS A 107 8.42 6.02 -6.80
C LYS A 107 7.28 5.43 -7.63
N GLY A 108 6.32 6.27 -8.02
CA GLY A 108 5.24 5.84 -8.89
C GLY A 108 4.35 7.00 -9.30
N GLY A 109 3.40 6.71 -10.19
CA GLY A 109 2.43 7.69 -10.66
C GLY A 109 1.83 7.34 -12.00
N ASN A 110 1.38 8.38 -12.71
CA ASN A 110 0.88 8.28 -14.08
C ASN A 110 2.05 8.39 -15.10
N ILE A 111 1.72 8.37 -16.38
CA ILE A 111 2.70 8.48 -17.47
C ILE A 111 3.53 9.78 -17.44
N ILE A 112 2.99 10.89 -16.95
CA ILE A 112 3.74 12.16 -16.82
C ILE A 112 4.79 12.02 -15.71
N ALA A 113 4.42 11.43 -14.58
CA ALA A 113 5.36 11.11 -13.51
C ALA A 113 6.43 10.12 -13.99
N LEU A 114 6.09 9.18 -14.87
CA LEU A 114 7.06 8.29 -15.49
C LEU A 114 8.04 9.05 -16.39
N ALA A 115 7.51 9.90 -17.29
CA ALA A 115 8.31 10.68 -18.21
C ALA A 115 9.26 11.65 -17.46
N LYS A 116 8.80 12.25 -16.37
CA LYS A 116 9.64 13.07 -15.48
C LYS A 116 10.88 12.30 -15.01
N GLU A 117 10.69 11.06 -14.59
CA GLU A 117 11.78 10.20 -14.10
C GLU A 117 12.69 9.72 -15.25
N LEU A 118 12.11 9.35 -16.40
CA LEU A 118 12.88 8.90 -17.58
C LEU A 118 13.73 10.00 -18.21
N TYR A 119 13.21 11.23 -18.28
CA TYR A 119 13.87 12.35 -18.93
C TYR A 119 14.53 13.33 -17.96
N CYS A 120 14.45 13.08 -16.65
CA CYS A 120 15.04 13.91 -15.59
C CYS A 120 14.71 15.41 -15.76
N SER A 121 13.46 15.73 -16.07
CA SER A 121 13.01 17.09 -16.37
C SER A 121 11.69 17.42 -15.69
N ASP A 122 11.58 18.65 -15.16
CA ASP A 122 10.35 19.19 -14.57
C ASP A 122 9.52 20.02 -15.57
N SER A 123 10.04 20.26 -16.78
CA SER A 123 9.36 21.08 -17.78
C SER A 123 8.20 20.32 -18.41
N LEU A 124 6.97 20.65 -18.01
CA LEU A 124 5.77 19.98 -18.52
C LEU A 124 5.64 20.05 -20.05
N PRO A 125 5.84 21.20 -20.74
CA PRO A 125 5.79 21.23 -22.21
C PRO A 125 6.81 20.30 -22.86
N TYR A 126 8.01 20.21 -22.29
CA TYR A 126 9.04 19.29 -22.77
C TYR A 126 8.62 17.82 -22.61
N LEU A 127 8.11 17.44 -21.43
CA LEU A 127 7.65 16.07 -21.17
C LEU A 127 6.50 15.67 -22.09
N LEU A 128 5.53 16.57 -22.30
CA LEU A 128 4.40 16.33 -23.19
C LEU A 128 4.86 16.11 -24.64
N ASN A 129 5.81 16.92 -25.13
CA ASN A 129 6.39 16.72 -26.46
C ASN A 129 7.10 15.37 -26.59
N ARG A 130 7.91 14.99 -25.59
CA ARG A 130 8.60 13.68 -25.59
C ARG A 130 7.64 12.50 -25.57
N ILE A 131 6.52 12.62 -24.86
CA ILE A 131 5.47 11.60 -24.89
C ILE A 131 4.82 11.58 -26.28
N ALA A 132 4.42 12.74 -26.82
CA ALA A 132 3.73 12.85 -28.11
C ALA A 132 4.56 12.30 -29.29
N GLU A 133 5.87 12.55 -29.32
CA GLU A 133 6.80 11.97 -30.31
C GLU A 133 6.76 10.45 -30.32
N GLN A 134 6.65 9.84 -29.13
CA GLN A 134 6.59 8.40 -28.98
C GLN A 134 5.17 7.85 -29.22
N THR A 135 4.11 8.63 -28.96
CA THR A 135 2.71 8.22 -29.18
C THR A 135 2.43 7.81 -30.63
N LEU A 136 3.10 8.40 -31.61
CA LEU A 136 2.98 7.98 -33.02
C LEU A 136 3.43 6.52 -33.26
N HIS A 137 4.24 5.98 -32.36
CA HIS A 137 4.79 4.62 -32.39
C HIS A 137 4.12 3.70 -31.37
N VAL A 138 3.26 4.24 -30.51
CA VAL A 138 2.47 3.47 -29.54
C VAL A 138 1.40 2.70 -30.31
N ARG A 139 1.58 1.38 -30.40
CA ARG A 139 0.57 0.45 -30.91
C ARG A 139 0.05 -0.38 -29.75
N PRO A 140 -1.24 -0.74 -29.69
CA PRO A 140 -1.73 -1.65 -28.67
C PRO A 140 -0.93 -2.95 -28.69
N VAL A 141 -0.27 -3.28 -27.58
CA VAL A 141 0.55 -4.48 -27.46
C VAL A 141 -0.16 -5.51 -26.61
N SER A 142 -0.29 -6.72 -27.13
CA SER A 142 -0.69 -7.89 -26.34
C SER A 142 0.56 -8.71 -26.00
N PHE A 143 0.87 -8.82 -24.71
CA PHE A 143 1.96 -9.67 -24.24
C PHE A 143 1.43 -11.09 -23.98
N SER A 144 1.94 -12.06 -24.72
CA SER A 144 1.63 -13.47 -24.51
C SER A 144 2.55 -14.05 -23.43
N PHE A 145 2.06 -14.12 -22.20
CA PHE A 145 2.71 -14.92 -21.16
C PHE A 145 2.10 -16.33 -21.16
N PRO A 146 2.85 -17.39 -20.80
CA PRO A 146 2.25 -18.67 -20.47
C PRO A 146 1.19 -18.42 -19.40
N GLN A 147 -0.06 -18.40 -19.83
CA GLN A 147 -1.20 -18.14 -18.97
C GLN A 147 -1.28 -19.38 -18.09
N ARG A 148 -0.64 -19.32 -16.91
CA ARG A 148 -0.99 -20.23 -15.83
C ARG A 148 -2.48 -20.01 -15.66
N ARG A 149 -3.26 -21.02 -16.04
CA ARG A 149 -4.69 -21.06 -15.79
C ARG A 149 -4.88 -20.52 -14.37
N THR A 150 -5.79 -19.57 -14.20
CA THR A 150 -6.37 -19.23 -12.90
C THR A 150 -7.15 -20.45 -12.42
N GLU A 151 -6.44 -21.55 -12.20
CA GLU A 151 -6.94 -22.64 -11.41
C GLU A 151 -7.21 -22.07 -10.01
N PRO A 152 -8.32 -22.47 -9.36
CA PRO A 152 -8.61 -22.02 -8.02
C PRO A 152 -7.38 -22.29 -7.15
N SER A 153 -6.94 -21.29 -6.40
CA SER A 153 -5.65 -21.24 -5.70
C SER A 153 -5.47 -22.32 -4.62
N PHE A 154 -6.46 -23.18 -4.42
CA PHE A 154 -6.49 -24.29 -3.48
C PHE A 154 -7.40 -25.39 -4.04
N GLN A 155 -6.84 -26.38 -4.73
CA GLN A 155 -7.58 -27.56 -5.21
C GLN A 155 -7.49 -28.69 -4.19
N HIS A 156 -8.48 -29.58 -4.18
CA HIS A 156 -8.51 -30.77 -3.32
C HIS A 156 -8.30 -30.41 -1.83
N LEU A 157 -9.10 -29.48 -1.31
CA LEU A 157 -9.05 -29.12 0.11
C LEU A 157 -9.60 -30.27 0.95
N GLU A 158 -8.74 -30.90 1.73
CA GLU A 158 -9.11 -31.85 2.76
C GLU A 158 -8.95 -31.19 4.13
N VAL A 159 -10.00 -31.28 4.94
CA VAL A 159 -10.03 -30.75 6.31
C VAL A 159 -9.96 -31.91 7.28
N ARG A 160 -8.95 -31.91 8.14
CA ARG A 160 -8.68 -32.96 9.13
C ARG A 160 -8.51 -32.35 10.52
N ASP A 161 -8.55 -33.19 11.54
CA ASP A 161 -8.18 -32.77 12.89
C ASP A 161 -6.67 -32.49 12.96
N LEU A 162 -6.32 -31.48 13.76
CA LEU A 162 -4.95 -30.99 13.87
C LEU A 162 -4.04 -32.02 14.56
N THR A 163 -3.31 -32.79 13.76
CA THR A 163 -2.47 -33.90 14.24
C THR A 163 -1.05 -33.88 13.66
N HIS A 164 -0.82 -33.15 12.56
CA HIS A 164 0.46 -33.13 11.87
C HIS A 164 1.61 -32.61 12.76
N PRO A 165 2.67 -33.42 13.01
CA PRO A 165 3.74 -33.06 13.94
C PRO A 165 4.43 -31.73 13.64
N ALA A 166 4.62 -31.39 12.35
CA ALA A 166 5.25 -30.13 11.96
C ALA A 166 4.38 -28.89 12.30
N LEU A 167 3.05 -28.99 12.19
CA LEU A 167 2.14 -27.90 12.55
C LEU A 167 2.05 -27.74 14.06
N LEU A 168 2.02 -28.86 14.79
CA LEU A 168 2.08 -28.86 16.25
C LEU A 168 3.39 -28.24 16.77
N ARG A 169 4.54 -28.63 16.19
CA ARG A 169 5.85 -28.05 16.53
C ARG A 169 5.90 -26.55 16.25
N TYR A 170 5.31 -26.10 15.15
CA TYR A 170 5.20 -24.67 14.83
C TYR A 170 4.42 -23.90 15.90
N LEU A 171 3.24 -24.41 16.30
CA LEU A 171 2.41 -23.79 17.35
C LEU A 171 3.13 -23.78 18.71
N GLN A 172 3.80 -24.88 19.08
CA GLN A 172 4.64 -24.94 20.29
C GLN A 172 5.75 -23.88 20.24
N GLY A 173 6.40 -23.70 19.09
CA GLY A 173 7.41 -22.67 18.88
C GLY A 173 6.88 -21.23 18.95
N ARG A 174 5.56 -21.04 18.77
CA ARG A 174 4.84 -19.78 19.01
C ARG A 174 4.21 -19.72 20.41
N GLY A 175 4.61 -20.62 21.31
CA GLY A 175 4.17 -20.64 22.70
C GLY A 175 2.72 -21.05 22.94
N ILE A 176 2.00 -21.49 21.91
CA ILE A 176 0.57 -21.80 21.95
C ILE A 176 0.30 -23.14 22.65
N ASN A 177 -0.73 -23.19 23.49
CA ASN A 177 -1.21 -24.44 24.08
C ASN A 177 -1.82 -25.36 23.01
N ILE A 178 -1.28 -26.57 22.90
CA ILE A 178 -1.65 -27.51 21.82
C ILE A 178 -3.05 -28.07 21.96
N GLU A 179 -3.55 -28.30 23.18
CA GLU A 179 -4.90 -28.81 23.39
C GLU A 179 -5.96 -27.75 23.03
N LEU A 180 -5.68 -26.47 23.28
CA LEU A 180 -6.51 -25.38 22.79
C LEU A 180 -6.46 -25.29 21.26
N ALA A 181 -5.26 -25.31 20.67
CA ALA A 181 -5.14 -25.23 19.22
C ALA A 181 -5.84 -26.39 18.48
N LYS A 182 -5.81 -27.60 19.02
CA LYS A 182 -6.54 -28.76 18.46
C LYS A 182 -8.07 -28.59 18.51
N ARG A 183 -8.59 -27.87 19.49
CA ARG A 183 -10.01 -27.57 19.63
C ARG A 183 -10.46 -26.50 18.64
N GLU A 184 -9.67 -25.45 18.49
CA GLU A 184 -10.03 -24.26 17.73
C GLU A 184 -9.63 -24.32 16.24
N CYS A 185 -8.64 -25.14 15.87
CA CYS A 185 -8.09 -25.19 14.53
C CYS A 185 -8.25 -26.55 13.86
N LYS A 186 -8.13 -26.54 12.53
CA LYS A 186 -8.09 -27.72 11.66
C LYS A 186 -6.75 -27.83 10.96
N GLU A 187 -6.47 -29.02 10.48
CA GLU A 187 -5.36 -29.28 9.57
C GLU A 187 -5.91 -29.33 8.15
N LEU A 188 -5.41 -28.45 7.30
CA LEU A 188 -5.81 -28.34 5.92
C LEU A 188 -4.74 -28.96 5.04
N HIS A 189 -5.14 -29.84 4.13
CA HIS A 189 -4.31 -30.32 3.03
C HIS A 189 -4.91 -29.80 1.73
N PHE A 190 -4.08 -29.21 0.87
CA PHE A 190 -4.55 -28.66 -0.40
C PHE A 190 -3.44 -28.68 -1.44
N THR A 191 -3.82 -28.61 -2.70
CA THR A 191 -2.89 -28.49 -3.83
C THR A 191 -2.90 -27.05 -4.34
N ASN A 192 -1.72 -26.45 -4.45
CA ASN A 192 -1.55 -25.13 -5.07
C ASN A 192 -0.48 -25.23 -6.16
N ASN A 193 -0.82 -24.84 -7.40
CA ASN A 193 0.04 -24.98 -8.58
C ASN A 193 0.60 -26.42 -8.75
N GLY A 194 -0.25 -27.44 -8.56
CA GLY A 194 0.12 -28.85 -8.70
C GLY A 194 1.03 -29.40 -7.59
N ARG A 195 1.33 -28.62 -6.55
CA ARG A 195 2.11 -29.08 -5.39
C ARG A 195 1.21 -29.24 -4.17
N PRO A 196 1.31 -30.35 -3.42
CA PRO A 196 0.58 -30.53 -2.18
C PRO A 196 1.19 -29.67 -1.07
N PHE A 197 0.34 -29.10 -0.23
CA PHE A 197 0.68 -28.30 0.93
C PHE A 197 -0.22 -28.72 2.10
N PHE A 198 0.29 -28.48 3.31
CA PHE A 198 -0.49 -28.61 4.53
C PHE A 198 -0.28 -27.37 5.42
N ALA A 199 -1.31 -27.01 6.17
CA ALA A 199 -1.29 -25.84 7.04
C ALA A 199 -2.35 -25.93 8.14
N ILE A 200 -2.20 -25.06 9.14
CA ILE A 200 -3.22 -24.81 10.15
C ILE A 200 -4.31 -23.97 9.49
N GLY A 201 -5.55 -24.42 9.60
CA GLY A 201 -6.76 -23.71 9.20
C GLY A 201 -7.52 -23.22 10.42
N PHE A 202 -7.84 -21.93 10.45
CA PHE A 202 -8.79 -21.37 11.41
C PHE A 202 -10.07 -20.97 10.67
N PRO A 203 -11.22 -21.58 10.98
CA PRO A 203 -12.45 -21.37 10.23
C PRO A 203 -13.02 -19.96 10.44
N ASN A 204 -13.62 -19.40 9.40
CA ASN A 204 -14.35 -18.13 9.47
C ASN A 204 -15.87 -18.33 9.27
N MET A 205 -16.65 -17.27 9.43
CA MET A 205 -18.12 -17.32 9.36
C MET A 205 -18.68 -17.66 7.97
N ALA A 206 -17.92 -17.39 6.91
CA ALA A 206 -18.36 -17.65 5.53
C ALA A 206 -17.95 -19.05 5.02
N GLY A 207 -17.44 -19.93 5.89
CA GLY A 207 -16.97 -21.26 5.53
C GLY A 207 -15.58 -21.30 4.86
N GLY A 208 -14.86 -20.17 4.85
CA GLY A 208 -13.46 -20.10 4.48
C GLY A 208 -12.53 -20.34 5.67
N TYR A 209 -11.22 -20.19 5.43
CA TYR A 209 -10.20 -20.42 6.46
C TYR A 209 -9.10 -19.37 6.42
N GLU A 210 -8.64 -18.95 7.59
CA GLU A 210 -7.30 -18.37 7.71
C GLU A 210 -6.26 -19.49 7.78
N VAL A 211 -5.17 -19.33 7.02
CA VAL A 211 -4.17 -20.37 6.80
C VAL A 211 -2.82 -19.93 7.32
N ARG A 212 -2.18 -20.78 8.12
CA ARG A 212 -0.84 -20.53 8.65
C ARG A 212 0.01 -21.80 8.68
N ASN A 213 1.26 -21.67 8.25
CA ASN A 213 2.34 -22.59 8.61
C ASN A 213 3.64 -21.78 8.80
N SER A 214 4.78 -22.47 8.99
CA SER A 214 6.07 -21.81 9.21
C SER A 214 6.54 -20.93 8.04
N PHE A 215 6.03 -21.16 6.83
CA PHE A 215 6.49 -20.50 5.60
C PHE A 215 5.42 -19.61 4.95
N PHE A 216 4.16 -19.75 5.35
CA PHE A 216 3.02 -19.16 4.65
C PHE A 216 1.98 -18.58 5.62
N LYS A 217 1.51 -17.37 5.31
CA LYS A 217 0.28 -16.74 5.81
C LYS A 217 -0.64 -16.57 4.62
N GLY A 218 -1.90 -16.95 4.75
CA GLY A 218 -2.89 -16.65 3.72
C GLY A 218 -4.29 -17.01 4.18
N CYS A 219 -5.20 -17.12 3.24
CA CYS A 219 -6.58 -17.51 3.48
C CYS A 219 -7.07 -18.42 2.36
N ILE A 220 -8.03 -19.29 2.67
CA ILE A 220 -8.88 -19.95 1.69
C ILE A 220 -10.20 -19.21 1.68
N ALA A 221 -10.58 -18.73 0.49
CA ALA A 221 -11.81 -17.97 0.30
C ALA A 221 -13.05 -18.81 0.66
N PRO A 222 -14.15 -18.16 1.10
CA PRO A 222 -14.33 -16.71 1.25
C PRO A 222 -13.59 -16.10 2.45
N LYS A 223 -13.19 -14.83 2.37
CA LYS A 223 -12.62 -14.10 3.51
C LYS A 223 -13.72 -13.54 4.40
N ASP A 224 -13.64 -13.82 5.69
CA ASP A 224 -14.57 -13.26 6.66
C ASP A 224 -13.98 -13.21 8.08
N ILE A 225 -14.69 -12.53 8.99
CA ILE A 225 -14.42 -12.61 10.43
C ILE A 225 -14.76 -14.00 10.98
N THR A 226 -14.23 -14.31 12.15
CA THR A 226 -14.70 -15.45 12.96
C THR A 226 -15.44 -14.88 14.18
N HIS A 227 -16.64 -15.39 14.47
CA HIS A 227 -17.42 -15.03 15.65
C HIS A 227 -17.72 -16.28 16.48
N ILE A 228 -17.09 -16.37 17.65
CA ILE A 228 -17.23 -17.49 18.57
C ILE A 228 -18.19 -17.08 19.68
N ARG A 229 -19.39 -17.65 19.65
CA ARG A 229 -20.42 -17.45 20.67
C ARG A 229 -20.48 -18.64 21.63
N GLN A 230 -20.55 -18.34 22.91
CA GLN A 230 -20.72 -19.36 23.94
C GLN A 230 -22.15 -19.93 23.90
N GLN A 231 -22.31 -21.19 24.29
CA GLN A 231 -23.63 -21.81 24.37
C GLN A 231 -24.40 -21.29 25.61
N GLY A 232 -25.71 -21.10 25.45
CA GLY A 232 -26.61 -20.67 26.53
C GLY A 232 -26.86 -19.16 26.51
N GLU A 233 -26.82 -18.54 27.69
CA GLU A 233 -27.16 -17.12 27.86
C GLU A 233 -26.22 -16.19 27.08
N PRO A 234 -26.76 -15.15 26.42
CA PRO A 234 -25.97 -14.15 25.71
C PRO A 234 -24.87 -13.55 26.59
N ARG A 235 -23.68 -13.36 26.03
CA ARG A 235 -22.58 -12.71 26.75
C ARG A 235 -22.67 -11.21 26.55
N GLU A 236 -22.56 -10.47 27.65
CA GLU A 236 -22.48 -9.00 27.64
C GLU A 236 -21.11 -8.48 27.15
N LYS A 237 -20.09 -9.35 27.11
CA LYS A 237 -18.69 -9.00 26.83
C LYS A 237 -18.17 -9.76 25.62
N CYS A 238 -17.54 -9.04 24.69
CA CYS A 238 -16.83 -9.59 23.54
C CYS A 238 -15.38 -9.11 23.51
N LEU A 239 -14.44 -10.00 23.22
CA LEU A 239 -13.04 -9.64 22.97
C LEU A 239 -12.75 -9.72 21.47
N VAL A 240 -12.08 -8.69 20.95
CA VAL A 240 -11.77 -8.56 19.52
C VAL A 240 -10.27 -8.73 19.29
N PHE A 241 -9.89 -9.62 18.38
CA PHE A 241 -8.49 -9.90 18.01
C PHE A 241 -8.25 -9.65 16.53
N GLU A 242 -7.05 -9.19 16.17
CA GLU A 242 -6.69 -8.94 14.77
C GLU A 242 -6.58 -10.25 13.96
N GLY A 243 -5.88 -11.24 14.53
CA GLY A 243 -5.71 -12.56 13.95
C GLY A 243 -5.93 -13.71 14.93
N PHE A 244 -6.10 -14.92 14.39
CA PHE A 244 -6.37 -16.09 15.21
C PHE A 244 -5.17 -16.50 16.10
N MET A 245 -3.95 -16.13 15.71
CA MET A 245 -2.76 -16.38 16.54
C MET A 245 -2.82 -15.59 17.86
N ASP A 246 -3.32 -14.36 17.82
CA ASP A 246 -3.50 -13.51 19.01
C ASP A 246 -4.61 -14.05 19.91
N TYR A 247 -5.71 -14.49 19.30
CA TYR A 247 -6.77 -15.21 19.99
C TYR A 247 -6.24 -16.45 20.72
N LEU A 248 -5.51 -17.36 20.03
CA LEU A 248 -4.92 -18.54 20.66
C LEU A 248 -3.89 -18.17 21.74
N SER A 249 -3.18 -17.05 21.57
CA SER A 249 -2.22 -16.55 22.55
C SER A 249 -2.92 -16.09 23.82
N PHE A 250 -4.03 -15.36 23.68
CA PHE A 250 -4.87 -14.96 24.80
C PHE A 250 -5.40 -16.16 25.59
N LEU A 251 -5.97 -17.17 24.91
CA LEU A 251 -6.43 -18.39 25.58
C LEU A 251 -5.30 -19.08 26.34
N THR A 252 -4.11 -19.14 25.72
CA THR A 252 -2.92 -19.75 26.34
C THR A 252 -2.47 -18.96 27.57
N LEU A 253 -2.43 -17.63 27.50
CA LEU A 253 -2.09 -16.76 28.64
C LEU A 253 -3.09 -16.92 29.78
N ARG A 254 -4.40 -16.99 29.48
CA ARG A 254 -5.44 -17.23 30.48
C ARG A 254 -5.27 -18.56 31.20
N MET A 255 -5.00 -19.64 30.46
CA MET A 255 -4.70 -20.94 31.05
C MET A 255 -3.42 -20.94 31.90
N LYS A 256 -2.37 -20.21 31.48
CA LYS A 256 -1.12 -20.12 32.25
C LYS A 256 -1.29 -19.31 33.53
N ASN A 257 -1.99 -18.19 33.48
CA ASN A 257 -2.10 -17.26 34.59
C ASN A 257 -3.18 -17.67 35.61
N CYS A 258 -4.26 -18.31 35.13
CA CYS A 258 -5.39 -18.73 35.95
C CYS A 258 -5.78 -20.20 35.66
N PRO A 259 -4.92 -21.19 35.98
CA PRO A 259 -5.14 -22.59 35.57
C PRO A 259 -6.38 -23.23 36.18
N THR A 260 -6.82 -22.79 37.36
CA THR A 260 -8.02 -23.31 38.04
C THR A 260 -9.33 -22.69 37.57
N MET A 261 -9.27 -21.51 36.94
CA MET A 261 -10.44 -20.80 36.41
C MET A 261 -9.98 -19.86 35.29
N PRO A 262 -9.70 -20.39 34.09
CA PRO A 262 -9.13 -19.60 33.01
C PRO A 262 -10.12 -18.58 32.43
N ASP A 263 -11.41 -18.69 32.77
CA ASP A 263 -12.47 -17.77 32.36
C ASP A 263 -12.52 -17.59 30.83
N LEU A 264 -12.70 -18.70 30.10
CA LEU A 264 -12.71 -18.72 28.64
C LEU A 264 -14.12 -18.63 28.04
N ASP A 265 -15.16 -18.72 28.86
CA ASP A 265 -16.55 -18.90 28.44
C ASP A 265 -17.52 -17.85 29.01
N ARG A 266 -17.04 -16.86 29.78
CA ARG A 266 -17.84 -15.70 30.21
C ARG A 266 -17.83 -14.55 29.19
N GLN A 267 -17.23 -14.78 28.02
CA GLN A 267 -17.23 -13.85 26.90
C GLN A 267 -17.35 -14.57 25.56
N ASP A 268 -17.80 -13.80 24.58
CA ASP A 268 -17.68 -14.15 23.18
C ASP A 268 -16.39 -13.57 22.58
N TYR A 269 -16.05 -14.03 21.38
CA TYR A 269 -14.84 -13.62 20.68
C TYR A 269 -15.14 -13.26 19.23
N VAL A 270 -14.55 -12.17 18.77
CA VAL A 270 -14.49 -11.82 17.35
C VAL A 270 -13.03 -11.79 16.93
N ILE A 271 -12.71 -12.51 15.86
CA ILE A 271 -11.40 -12.48 15.24
C ILE A 271 -11.57 -11.84 13.88
N LEU A 272 -10.91 -10.71 13.66
CA LEU A 272 -11.06 -9.92 12.44
C LEU A 272 -10.54 -10.66 11.21
N ASN A 273 -9.53 -11.52 11.37
CA ASN A 273 -8.83 -12.19 10.27
C ASN A 273 -8.25 -11.19 9.25
N SER A 274 -7.84 -10.02 9.75
CA SER A 274 -7.39 -8.79 9.06
C SER A 274 -8.31 -7.60 9.35
N THR A 275 -7.68 -6.44 9.59
CA THR A 275 -8.35 -5.14 9.81
C THR A 275 -9.24 -4.69 8.65
N VAL A 276 -9.08 -5.24 7.44
CA VAL A 276 -10.00 -4.97 6.32
C VAL A 276 -11.43 -5.44 6.60
N ASN A 277 -11.62 -6.38 7.53
CA ASN A 277 -12.92 -6.92 7.91
C ASN A 277 -13.57 -6.15 9.07
N VAL A 278 -13.00 -5.05 9.56
CA VAL A 278 -13.61 -4.21 10.62
C VAL A 278 -15.07 -3.83 10.31
N PRO A 279 -15.46 -3.44 9.07
CA PRO A 279 -16.86 -3.16 8.78
C PRO A 279 -17.80 -4.34 9.06
N LYS A 280 -17.37 -5.58 8.78
CA LYS A 280 -18.16 -6.77 9.08
C LYS A 280 -18.20 -7.11 10.57
N ALA A 281 -17.09 -6.82 11.27
CA ALA A 281 -17.04 -6.97 12.72
C ALA A 281 -18.00 -6.01 13.40
N ILE A 282 -18.14 -4.79 12.90
CA ILE A 282 -19.09 -3.81 13.41
C ILE A 282 -20.50 -4.42 13.44
N ASP A 283 -20.97 -5.02 12.35
CA ASP A 283 -22.34 -5.58 12.27
C ASP A 283 -22.66 -6.60 13.38
N VAL A 284 -21.68 -7.40 13.79
CA VAL A 284 -21.88 -8.45 14.82
C VAL A 284 -21.64 -7.96 16.25
N LEU A 285 -21.02 -6.79 16.42
CA LEU A 285 -20.62 -6.28 17.73
C LEU A 285 -21.75 -5.51 18.46
N TYR A 286 -22.81 -5.11 17.75
CA TYR A 286 -23.91 -4.32 18.30
C TYR A 286 -24.54 -4.85 19.61
N PRO A 287 -24.67 -6.18 19.85
CA PRO A 287 -25.33 -6.67 21.06
C PRO A 287 -24.50 -6.55 22.34
N TYR A 288 -23.19 -6.25 22.23
CA TYR A 288 -22.27 -6.32 23.36
C TYR A 288 -22.16 -5.00 24.10
N GLU A 289 -22.38 -5.04 25.41
CA GLU A 289 -22.20 -3.88 26.29
C GLU A 289 -20.73 -3.55 26.55
N ARG A 290 -19.84 -4.54 26.42
CA ARG A 290 -18.39 -4.39 26.62
C ARG A 290 -17.63 -5.04 25.49
N ILE A 291 -16.94 -4.22 24.71
CA ILE A 291 -16.10 -4.63 23.58
C ILE A 291 -14.65 -4.31 23.95
N HIS A 292 -13.82 -5.32 24.11
CA HIS A 292 -12.41 -5.12 24.44
C HIS A 292 -11.55 -5.46 23.21
N CYS A 293 -10.91 -4.45 22.64
CA CYS A 293 -10.03 -4.58 21.50
C CYS A 293 -8.63 -4.99 21.95
N MET A 294 -8.15 -6.11 21.45
CA MET A 294 -6.80 -6.65 21.68
C MET A 294 -6.10 -6.77 20.32
N LEU A 295 -5.95 -5.63 19.62
CA LEU A 295 -5.38 -5.53 18.28
C LEU A 295 -3.90 -5.12 18.31
N ASP A 296 -3.18 -5.40 17.22
CA ASP A 296 -1.74 -5.20 17.13
C ASP A 296 -1.31 -3.76 17.52
N ASN A 297 -0.14 -3.65 18.17
CA ASN A 297 0.49 -2.39 18.56
C ASN A 297 1.16 -1.70 17.35
N ASP A 298 0.40 -1.52 16.27
CA ASP A 298 0.80 -0.79 15.08
C ASP A 298 -0.26 0.22 14.63
N GLU A 299 0.04 0.99 13.59
CA GLU A 299 -0.87 2.02 13.07
C GLU A 299 -2.18 1.42 12.54
N THR A 300 -2.14 0.20 12.01
CA THR A 300 -3.30 -0.49 11.45
C THR A 300 -4.23 -0.97 12.55
N GLY A 301 -3.69 -1.60 13.59
CA GLY A 301 -4.42 -2.01 14.78
C GLY A 301 -5.04 -0.81 15.51
N TYR A 302 -4.29 0.29 15.67
CA TYR A 302 -4.80 1.53 16.26
C TYR A 302 -5.99 2.10 15.48
N LYS A 303 -5.88 2.20 14.14
CA LYS A 303 -6.99 2.67 13.29
C LYS A 303 -8.21 1.76 13.36
N ALA A 304 -8.00 0.45 13.42
CA ALA A 304 -9.08 -0.53 13.56
C ALA A 304 -9.81 -0.36 14.90
N THR A 305 -9.09 -0.23 16.02
CA THR A 305 -9.67 0.06 17.33
C THR A 305 -10.46 1.36 17.32
N GLN A 306 -9.90 2.42 16.72
CA GLN A 306 -10.59 3.71 16.60
C GLN A 306 -11.89 3.60 15.78
N ALA A 307 -11.88 2.86 14.67
CA ALA A 307 -13.07 2.66 13.85
C ALA A 307 -14.19 1.96 14.62
N ILE A 308 -13.86 0.93 15.42
CA ILE A 308 -14.84 0.24 16.28
C ILE A 308 -15.33 1.18 17.39
N ALA A 309 -14.43 1.98 17.99
CA ALA A 309 -14.76 2.95 19.03
C ALA A 309 -15.63 4.11 18.52
N LEU A 310 -15.51 4.50 17.25
CA LEU A 310 -16.38 5.52 16.67
C LEU A 310 -17.84 5.05 16.59
N GLU A 311 -18.07 3.78 16.29
CA GLU A 311 -19.42 3.21 16.21
C GLU A 311 -20.03 2.95 17.60
N TYR A 312 -19.24 2.37 18.51
CA TYR A 312 -19.75 1.87 19.79
C TYR A 312 -19.31 2.68 21.02
N SER A 313 -18.58 3.78 20.82
CA SER A 313 -18.23 4.76 21.85
C SER A 313 -17.74 4.13 23.16
N TYR A 314 -18.46 4.37 24.27
CA TYR A 314 -18.07 3.98 25.63
C TYR A 314 -18.11 2.47 25.90
N HIS A 315 -18.70 1.68 24.99
CA HIS A 315 -18.65 0.21 25.06
C HIS A 315 -17.26 -0.33 24.75
N VAL A 316 -16.42 0.43 24.02
CA VAL A 316 -15.13 -0.03 23.52
C VAL A 316 -14.00 0.35 24.46
N ARG A 317 -13.11 -0.60 24.74
CA ARG A 317 -11.88 -0.39 25.48
C ARG A 317 -10.70 -0.97 24.72
N ASP A 318 -9.65 -0.18 24.58
CA ASP A 318 -8.36 -0.65 24.06
C ASP A 318 -7.56 -1.36 25.16
N PHE A 319 -7.12 -2.58 24.87
CA PHE A 319 -6.29 -3.42 25.75
C PHE A 319 -4.87 -3.62 25.20
N SER A 320 -4.51 -2.94 24.11
CA SER A 320 -3.17 -2.99 23.50
C SER A 320 -2.05 -2.58 24.48
N ASP A 321 -2.35 -1.67 25.40
CA ASP A 321 -1.46 -1.24 26.49
C ASP A 321 -1.01 -2.40 27.41
N ASN A 322 -1.82 -3.46 27.56
CA ASN A 322 -1.48 -4.59 28.44
C ASN A 322 -0.26 -5.38 27.98
N TYR A 323 0.13 -5.24 26.71
CA TYR A 323 1.31 -5.85 26.11
C TYR A 323 2.17 -4.79 25.42
N ARG A 324 2.21 -3.58 25.99
CA ARG A 324 3.08 -2.51 25.52
C ARG A 324 4.54 -2.96 25.43
N GLY A 325 5.18 -2.64 24.31
CA GLY A 325 6.55 -3.07 24.00
C GLY A 325 6.64 -4.38 23.22
N TYR A 326 5.50 -4.96 22.84
CA TYR A 326 5.38 -6.10 21.94
C TYR A 326 4.46 -5.73 20.77
N SER A 327 4.76 -6.22 19.57
CA SER A 327 3.98 -5.96 18.35
C SER A 327 2.55 -6.50 18.45
N ASP A 328 2.41 -7.73 18.97
CA ASP A 328 1.14 -8.44 19.05
C ASP A 328 1.09 -9.31 20.33
N LEU A 329 -0.06 -9.95 20.57
CA LEU A 329 -0.24 -10.81 21.75
C LEU A 329 0.62 -12.07 21.70
N ASN A 330 0.91 -12.59 20.51
CA ASN A 330 1.74 -13.79 20.39
C ASN A 330 3.21 -13.51 20.68
N ASP A 331 3.72 -12.35 20.28
CA ASP A 331 5.06 -11.87 20.61
C ASP A 331 5.17 -11.59 22.11
N TYR A 332 4.12 -11.05 22.74
CA TYR A 332 4.04 -10.95 24.21
C TYR A 332 4.13 -12.31 24.89
N LEU A 333 3.33 -13.28 24.44
CA LEU A 333 3.38 -14.66 24.94
C LEU A 333 4.77 -15.31 24.76
N CYS A 334 5.47 -14.99 23.68
CA CYS A 334 6.81 -15.50 23.38
C CYS A 334 7.94 -14.69 24.06
N GLY A 335 7.66 -13.56 24.69
CA GLY A 335 8.68 -12.65 25.24
C GLY A 335 9.54 -11.95 24.17
N LYS A 336 9.03 -11.81 22.94
CA LYS A 336 9.72 -11.16 21.81
C LYS A 336 9.43 -9.66 21.80
N LYS A 337 10.25 -8.88 22.49
CA LYS A 337 10.09 -7.42 22.51
C LYS A 337 10.25 -6.85 21.11
N GLN A 338 9.42 -5.86 20.80
CA GLN A 338 9.53 -5.09 19.57
C GLN A 338 10.88 -4.37 19.57
N GLU A 339 11.67 -4.54 18.51
CA GLU A 339 12.91 -3.80 18.36
C GLU A 339 12.58 -2.32 18.34
N GLN A 340 13.08 -1.59 19.34
CA GLN A 340 13.07 -0.14 19.27
C GLN A 340 13.92 0.21 18.06
N LYS A 341 13.29 0.65 16.97
CA LYS A 341 13.97 1.47 15.98
C LYS A 341 14.47 2.68 16.74
N ASN A 342 15.71 2.59 17.19
CA ASN A 342 16.45 3.65 17.84
C ASN A 342 16.34 4.88 16.94
N SER A 343 15.45 5.80 17.31
CA SER A 343 15.40 7.18 16.84
C SER A 343 16.60 7.95 17.40
N THR A 344 17.81 7.40 17.19
CA THR A 344 19.08 8.02 17.58
C THR A 344 19.63 8.93 16.48
N SER A 345 18.94 9.05 15.34
CA SER A 345 19.33 9.97 14.25
C SER A 345 18.53 11.28 14.21
N GLN A 346 17.64 11.55 15.18
CA GLN A 346 16.88 12.82 15.23
C GLN A 346 17.20 13.72 16.44
N VAL A 347 18.09 13.29 17.34
CA VAL A 347 18.48 14.09 18.53
C VAL A 347 19.78 14.88 18.31
N GLN A 348 20.52 14.64 17.22
CA GLN A 348 21.73 15.41 16.90
C GLN A 348 21.45 16.70 16.11
N ASP A 349 20.36 16.79 15.35
CA ASP A 349 20.06 18.01 14.56
C ASP A 349 19.38 19.12 15.38
N ILE A 350 18.74 18.81 16.52
CA ILE A 350 18.07 19.83 17.35
C ILE A 350 19.08 20.62 18.22
N LYS A 351 20.29 20.10 18.44
CA LYS A 351 21.33 20.80 19.23
C LYS A 351 22.25 21.71 18.40
N GLN A 352 22.15 21.71 17.07
CA GLN A 352 22.95 22.61 16.23
C GLN A 352 22.21 23.90 15.80
N GLU A 353 20.89 23.97 15.89
CA GLU A 353 20.12 25.16 15.50
C GLU A 353 19.83 26.18 16.64
N THR A 354 20.10 25.85 17.90
CA THR A 354 19.94 26.81 19.03
C THR A 354 21.25 27.49 19.46
N GLY A 355 22.32 27.35 18.67
CA GLY A 355 23.66 27.82 18.98
C GLY A 355 24.09 29.15 18.34
N GLN A 356 23.21 30.02 17.85
CA GLN A 356 23.60 31.36 17.39
C GLN A 356 22.51 32.42 17.65
N ARG A 357 22.94 33.54 18.28
CA ARG A 357 22.22 34.78 18.67
C ARG A 357 21.61 34.73 20.09
N ALA A 358 21.91 35.61 21.05
CA ALA A 358 22.56 36.92 21.02
C ALA A 358 23.22 37.23 22.38
N ALA A 359 24.32 38.00 22.35
CA ALA A 359 25.01 38.53 23.52
C ALA A 359 24.18 39.61 24.27
N PRO A 360 24.23 39.67 25.61
CA PRO A 360 23.54 40.69 26.37
C PRO A 360 24.33 42.02 26.38
N ARG A 361 23.69 43.10 25.90
CA ARG A 361 24.20 44.47 26.02
C ARG A 361 24.02 44.98 27.46
N GLN A 362 25.14 45.38 28.07
CA GLN A 362 25.20 46.16 29.29
C GLN A 362 24.45 47.50 29.16
N LYS A 363 23.68 47.86 30.18
CA LYS A 363 23.47 49.27 30.57
C LYS A 363 23.56 49.40 32.08
N ARG A 364 24.58 50.15 32.53
CA ARG A 364 24.71 50.71 33.88
C ARG A 364 23.76 51.91 34.01
N GLY A 365 23.25 52.12 35.22
CA GLY A 365 22.10 52.98 35.52
C GLY A 365 22.38 54.44 35.83
N ARG A 366 21.31 55.10 36.30
CA ARG A 366 21.14 56.34 37.11
C ARG A 366 19.70 56.84 36.82
N GLY A 367 18.86 57.25 37.75
CA GLY A 367 18.95 57.43 39.19
C GLY A 367 17.63 58.01 39.73
N ILE A 368 17.64 58.22 41.05
CA ILE A 368 16.62 58.79 41.95
C ILE A 368 15.47 57.85 42.30
#